data_AF-A0A7U7H0S5-F1
#
_entry.id   AF-A0A7U7H0S5-F1
#
_cell.length_a   1.000
_cell.length_b   1.000
_cell.length_c   1.000
_cell.angle_alpha   90.00
_cell.angle_beta   90.00
_cell.angle_gamma   90.00
#
_symmetry.space_group_name_H-M   'P 1'
#
loop_
_entity.id
_entity.type
_entity.pdbx_description
1 polymer ?
#
loop_
_entity_poly.entity_id
_entity_poly.type
_entity_poly.pdbx_seq_one_letter_code
_entity_poly.pdbx_strand_id
1 'polypeptide(L)'
;MGLSIKKRKYILSDFPNLKSVREEIRDVVNCLSKQDVPKGLRHKKLKEEEQKILSAHLTIELQRERGNVSESFIRIKNLTEFILEDYIEKRYPGLIDEYCEDIQKYYLSLFDYSKLLKATKEFKLKRTIAPIIDMNSSRNKVAHSLSPLDSDAVKQLGIAMKTLKILVREQYHFSQSDFNFYQDLNKKLLTKLN
;
A
#
# COMPACT_ATOMS: atom_id res chain seq x y z
N MET A 1 -31.98 27.82 -39.01
CA MET A 1 -30.98 28.31 -38.04
C MET A 1 -30.06 27.15 -37.67
N GLY A 2 -28.88 27.06 -38.28
CA GLY A 2 -27.90 26.03 -37.95
C GLY A 2 -27.04 26.46 -36.76
N LEU A 3 -27.18 25.78 -35.63
CA LEU A 3 -26.27 25.93 -34.50
C LEU A 3 -24.91 25.32 -34.87
N SER A 4 -23.95 26.18 -35.24
CA SER A 4 -22.56 25.79 -35.41
C SER A 4 -21.93 25.53 -34.04
N ILE A 5 -21.84 24.25 -33.67
CA ILE A 5 -21.04 23.81 -32.52
C ILE A 5 -19.57 23.91 -32.93
N LYS A 6 -18.93 25.05 -32.65
CA LYS A 6 -17.46 25.17 -32.73
C LYS A 6 -16.85 24.19 -31.74
N LYS A 7 -16.33 23.06 -32.22
CA LYS A 7 -15.39 22.22 -31.45
C LYS A 7 -14.18 23.07 -31.07
N ARG A 8 -14.07 23.49 -29.81
CA ARG A 8 -12.84 24.11 -29.31
C ARG A 8 -11.73 23.05 -29.36
N LYS A 9 -10.76 23.26 -30.24
CA LYS A 9 -9.52 22.49 -30.28
C LYS A 9 -8.58 23.13 -29.26
N TYR A 10 -8.61 22.66 -28.02
CA TYR A 10 -7.65 23.10 -27.00
C TYR A 10 -6.25 22.63 -27.42
N ILE A 11 -5.29 23.56 -27.49
CA ILE A 11 -3.89 23.27 -27.73
C ILE A 11 -3.20 23.20 -26.36
N LEU A 12 -2.18 22.34 -26.19
CA LEU A 12 -1.45 22.22 -24.93
C LEU A 12 -0.87 23.56 -24.41
N SER A 13 -0.67 24.54 -25.30
CA SER A 13 -0.27 25.91 -24.96
C SER A 13 -1.32 26.69 -24.15
N ASP A 14 -2.58 26.26 -24.17
CA ASP A 14 -3.70 26.97 -23.54
C ASP A 14 -3.78 26.74 -22.02
N PHE A 15 -2.91 25.87 -21.49
CA PHE A 15 -2.87 25.50 -20.08
C PHE A 15 -1.65 26.14 -19.40
N PRO A 16 -1.80 27.29 -18.71
CA PRO A 16 -0.67 28.05 -18.16
C PRO A 16 0.15 27.25 -17.15
N ASN A 17 -0.48 26.30 -16.45
CA ASN A 17 0.17 25.48 -15.43
C ASN A 17 0.66 24.11 -15.96
N LEU A 18 0.59 23.85 -17.26
CA LEU A 18 0.90 22.53 -17.83
C LEU A 18 2.30 22.03 -17.49
N LYS A 19 3.30 22.92 -17.46
CA LYS A 19 4.67 22.57 -17.08
C LYS A 19 4.72 22.00 -15.65
N SER A 20 4.13 22.70 -14.70
CA SER A 20 4.07 22.28 -13.29
C SER A 20 3.28 20.96 -13.14
N VAL A 21 2.15 20.83 -13.83
CA VAL A 21 1.35 19.58 -13.82
C VAL A 21 2.16 18.40 -14.35
N ARG A 22 2.89 18.59 -15.46
CA ARG A 22 3.75 17.55 -16.05
C ARG A 22 4.87 17.13 -15.11
N GLU A 23 5.46 18.07 -14.38
CA GLU A 23 6.50 17.79 -13.39
C GLU A 23 5.96 16.95 -12.23
N GLU A 24 4.80 17.29 -11.68
CA GLU A 24 4.16 16.52 -10.61
C GLU A 24 3.76 15.11 -11.06
N ILE A 25 3.18 14.97 -12.26
CA ILE A 25 2.85 13.65 -12.83
C ILE A 25 4.11 12.83 -13.04
N ARG A 26 5.17 13.43 -13.59
CA ARG A 26 6.45 12.76 -13.83
C ARG A 26 7.09 12.27 -12.53
N ASP A 27 7.01 13.07 -11.47
CA ASP A 27 7.47 12.66 -10.13
C ASP A 27 6.76 11.39 -9.66
N VAL A 28 5.43 11.37 -9.71
CA VAL A 28 4.61 10.23 -9.28
C VAL A 28 4.89 8.98 -10.12
N VAL A 29 4.93 9.12 -11.45
CA VAL A 29 5.21 7.98 -12.35
C VAL A 29 6.59 7.40 -12.07
N ASN A 30 7.61 8.25 -11.88
CA ASN A 30 8.97 7.81 -11.56
C ASN A 30 9.04 7.14 -10.17
N CYS A 31 8.32 7.67 -9.19
CA CYS A 31 8.31 7.08 -7.86
C CYS A 31 7.61 5.72 -7.86
N LEU A 32 6.46 5.60 -8.54
CA LEU A 32 5.76 4.32 -8.68
C LEU A 32 6.61 3.26 -9.38
N SER A 33 7.36 3.61 -10.42
CA SER A 33 8.20 2.65 -11.15
C SER A 33 9.41 2.18 -10.33
N LYS A 34 9.96 3.05 -9.49
CA LYS A 34 11.13 2.76 -8.64
C LYS A 34 10.77 2.31 -7.22
N GLN A 35 9.47 2.28 -6.88
CA GLN A 35 8.98 2.07 -5.52
C GLN A 35 9.53 3.11 -4.52
N ASP A 36 9.71 4.36 -4.98
CA ASP A 36 10.17 5.50 -4.17
C ASP A 36 8.98 6.29 -3.59
N VAL A 37 9.26 7.20 -2.67
CA VAL A 37 8.29 8.09 -2.03
C VAL A 37 8.06 9.34 -2.90
N PRO A 38 6.82 9.64 -3.35
CA PRO A 38 6.51 10.86 -4.08
C PRO A 38 6.89 12.13 -3.30
N LYS A 39 7.37 13.18 -3.97
CA LYS A 39 7.75 14.45 -3.31
C LYS A 39 6.63 15.04 -2.46
N GLY A 40 5.39 14.98 -2.96
CA GLY A 40 4.23 15.46 -2.21
C GLY A 40 4.02 14.75 -0.87
N LEU A 41 4.48 13.51 -0.72
CA LEU A 41 4.42 12.76 0.53
C LEU A 41 5.61 13.06 1.45
N ARG A 42 6.81 13.30 0.87
CA ARG A 42 8.03 13.70 1.58
C ARG A 42 7.92 15.02 2.35
N HIS A 43 6.98 15.89 1.95
CA HIS A 43 6.75 17.18 2.62
C HIS A 43 5.87 17.10 3.88
N LYS A 44 5.31 15.92 4.20
CA LYS A 44 4.62 15.71 5.47
C LYS A 44 5.65 15.59 6.60
N LYS A 45 5.28 16.01 7.82
CA LYS A 45 6.09 15.84 9.05
C LYS A 45 6.12 14.37 9.49
N LEU A 46 6.60 13.49 8.62
CA LEU A 46 6.74 12.05 8.83
C LEU A 46 8.22 11.67 8.78
N LYS A 47 8.63 10.69 9.57
CA LYS A 47 9.97 10.09 9.49
C LYS A 47 10.14 9.38 8.14
N GLU A 48 11.38 9.17 7.71
CA GLU A 48 11.66 8.51 6.42
C GLU A 48 11.03 7.11 6.32
N GLU A 49 11.09 6.32 7.39
CA GLU A 49 10.46 5.01 7.48
C GLU A 49 8.93 5.10 7.34
N GLU A 50 8.30 6.00 8.09
CA GLU A 50 6.85 6.25 8.02
C GLU A 50 6.41 6.66 6.61
N GLN A 51 7.22 7.47 5.92
CA GLN A 51 6.97 7.85 4.53
C GLN A 51 7.00 6.63 3.60
N LYS A 52 7.97 5.72 3.79
CA LYS A 52 8.07 4.48 3.00
C LYS A 52 6.87 3.57 3.24
N ILE A 53 6.45 3.40 4.50
CA ILE A 53 5.29 2.57 4.86
C ILE A 53 3.99 3.12 4.29
N LEU A 54 3.77 4.43 4.44
CA LEU A 54 2.60 5.08 3.87
C LEU A 54 2.61 5.01 2.33
N SER A 55 3.77 5.25 1.69
CA SER A 55 3.94 5.13 0.24
C SER A 55 3.66 3.70 -0.25
N ALA A 56 4.16 2.69 0.46
CA ALA A 56 3.92 1.29 0.15
C ALA A 56 2.42 0.95 0.24
N HIS A 57 1.73 1.34 1.32
CA HIS A 57 0.29 1.16 1.44
C HIS A 57 -0.46 1.84 0.28
N LEU A 58 -0.19 3.12 0.04
CA LEU A 58 -0.85 3.91 -1.01
C LEU A 58 -0.65 3.28 -2.40
N THR A 59 0.54 2.73 -2.65
CA THR A 59 0.84 2.01 -3.89
C THR A 59 -0.02 0.76 -4.03
N ILE A 60 -0.16 -0.04 -2.96
CA ILE A 60 -1.02 -1.24 -2.97
C ILE A 60 -2.48 -0.86 -3.26
N GLU A 61 -2.99 0.19 -2.62
CA GLU A 61 -4.34 0.69 -2.84
C GLU A 61 -4.55 1.13 -4.29
N LEU A 62 -3.59 1.87 -4.85
CA LEU A 62 -3.61 2.31 -6.25
C LEU A 62 -3.60 1.11 -7.23
N GLN A 63 -2.80 0.08 -6.96
CA GLN A 63 -2.78 -1.13 -7.80
C GLN A 63 -4.13 -1.84 -7.78
N ARG A 64 -4.75 -1.97 -6.60
CA ARG A 64 -6.11 -2.55 -6.49
C ARG A 64 -7.12 -1.73 -7.27
N GLU A 65 -7.14 -0.41 -7.11
CA GLU A 65 -8.07 0.48 -7.82
C GLU A 65 -7.94 0.40 -9.35
N ARG A 66 -6.74 0.09 -9.84
CA ARG A 66 -6.46 -0.12 -11.28
C ARG A 66 -6.78 -1.54 -11.77
N GLY A 67 -7.27 -2.42 -10.91
CA GLY A 67 -7.55 -3.82 -11.24
C GLY A 67 -6.33 -4.75 -11.20
N ASN A 68 -5.16 -4.28 -10.74
CA ASN A 68 -3.95 -5.08 -10.57
C ASN A 68 -4.01 -5.86 -9.24
N VAL A 69 -5.01 -6.73 -9.15
CA VAL A 69 -5.41 -7.46 -7.95
C VAL A 69 -4.29 -8.42 -7.49
N SER A 70 -3.66 -9.17 -8.41
CA SER A 70 -2.56 -10.09 -8.11
C SER A 70 -1.36 -9.41 -7.44
N GLU A 71 -0.98 -8.24 -7.94
CA GLU A 71 0.10 -7.42 -7.38
C GLU A 71 -0.22 -6.98 -5.95
N SER A 72 -1.49 -6.65 -5.72
CA SER A 72 -1.98 -6.24 -4.41
C SER A 72 -1.86 -7.37 -3.39
N PHE A 73 -2.23 -8.61 -3.75
CA PHE A 73 -2.08 -9.79 -2.88
C PHE A 73 -0.63 -9.99 -2.41
N ILE A 74 0.33 -9.92 -3.33
CA ILE A 74 1.74 -10.15 -3.03
C ILE A 74 2.26 -9.07 -2.09
N ARG A 75 1.97 -7.80 -2.40
CA ARG A 75 2.50 -6.66 -1.63
C ARG A 75 1.87 -6.53 -0.25
N ILE A 76 0.60 -6.90 -0.06
CA ILE A 76 -0.03 -6.91 1.27
C ILE A 76 0.72 -7.83 2.23
N LYS A 77 1.08 -9.04 1.77
CA LYS A 77 1.85 -9.98 2.59
C LYS A 77 3.18 -9.36 3.02
N ASN A 78 3.97 -8.88 2.07
CA ASN A 78 5.31 -8.36 2.35
C ASN A 78 5.26 -7.14 3.29
N LEU A 79 4.32 -6.21 3.06
CA LEU A 79 4.18 -5.05 3.95
C LEU A 79 3.70 -5.47 5.35
N THR A 80 2.84 -6.48 5.45
CA THR A 80 2.41 -7.00 6.76
C THR A 80 3.56 -7.65 7.50
N GLU A 81 4.38 -8.46 6.83
CA GLU A 81 5.58 -9.08 7.42
C GLU A 81 6.55 -8.02 7.93
N PHE A 82 6.84 -6.98 7.14
CA PHE A 82 7.67 -5.86 7.56
C PHE A 82 7.13 -5.17 8.83
N ILE A 83 5.82 -4.86 8.86
CA ILE A 83 5.22 -4.17 10.02
C ILE A 83 5.27 -5.05 11.28
N LEU A 84 5.11 -6.36 11.13
CA LEU A 84 5.19 -7.30 12.24
C LEU A 84 6.62 -7.46 12.76
N GLU A 85 7.61 -7.49 11.86
CA GLU A 85 9.03 -7.47 12.19
C GLU A 85 9.37 -6.22 13.02
N ASP A 86 9.06 -5.04 12.47
CA ASP A 86 9.30 -3.75 13.12
C ASP A 86 8.63 -3.65 14.50
N TYR A 87 7.39 -4.12 14.60
CA TYR A 87 6.64 -4.14 15.86
C TYR A 87 7.31 -5.01 16.93
N ILE A 88 7.74 -6.22 16.54
CA ILE A 88 8.34 -7.18 17.48
C ILE A 88 9.73 -6.71 17.88
N GLU A 89 10.58 -6.28 16.94
CA GLU A 89 11.92 -5.78 17.24
C GLU A 89 11.91 -4.61 18.22
N LYS A 90 10.98 -3.67 18.03
CA LYS A 90 10.85 -2.50 18.93
C LYS A 90 10.40 -2.87 20.35
N ARG A 91 9.69 -3.99 20.53
CA ARG A 91 9.01 -4.34 21.79
C ARG A 91 9.63 -5.53 22.52
N TYR A 92 10.26 -6.42 21.77
CA TYR A 92 10.91 -7.65 22.21
C TYR A 92 12.25 -7.82 21.47
N PRO A 93 13.25 -6.95 21.73
CA PRO A 93 14.52 -6.98 21.01
C PRO A 93 15.20 -8.34 21.12
N GLY A 94 15.72 -8.86 19.99
CA GLY A 94 16.42 -10.16 19.92
C GLY A 94 15.50 -11.39 19.85
N LEU A 95 14.19 -11.23 20.05
CA LEU A 95 13.25 -12.37 20.00
C LEU A 95 13.16 -13.00 18.60
N ILE A 96 13.27 -12.19 17.55
CA ILE A 96 13.26 -12.72 16.17
C ILE A 96 14.51 -13.53 15.91
N ASP A 97 15.68 -13.05 16.34
CA ASP A 97 16.96 -13.75 16.19
C ASP A 97 16.92 -15.10 16.91
N GLU A 98 16.51 -15.11 18.19
CA GLU A 98 16.35 -16.34 18.99
C GLU A 98 15.40 -17.33 18.31
N TYR A 99 14.25 -16.85 17.82
CA TYR A 99 13.28 -17.71 17.15
C TYR A 99 13.78 -18.23 15.80
N CYS A 100 14.53 -17.42 15.05
CA CYS A 100 15.16 -17.81 13.78
C CYS A 100 16.23 -18.89 14.01
N GLU A 101 17.03 -18.77 15.06
CA GLU A 101 18.00 -19.79 15.49
C GLU A 101 17.27 -21.09 15.87
N ASP A 102 16.20 -21.02 16.67
CA ASP A 102 15.44 -22.19 17.10
C ASP A 102 14.86 -23.00 15.93
N ILE A 103 14.32 -22.30 14.92
CA ILE A 103 13.70 -22.96 13.77
C ILE A 103 14.65 -23.16 12.59
N GLN A 104 15.92 -22.74 12.72
CA GLN A 104 16.95 -22.79 11.69
C GLN A 104 16.50 -22.15 10.36
N LYS A 105 15.92 -20.94 10.44
CA LYS A 105 15.50 -20.15 9.27
C LYS A 105 16.00 -18.72 9.35
N TYR A 106 16.40 -18.18 8.20
CA TYR A 106 16.81 -16.79 8.05
C TYR A 106 15.66 -15.83 7.73
N TYR A 107 14.46 -16.34 7.44
CA TYR A 107 13.31 -15.55 7.06
C TYR A 107 12.03 -16.09 7.71
N LEU A 108 11.26 -15.19 8.30
CA LEU A 108 9.98 -15.50 8.93
C LEU A 108 8.81 -15.28 7.95
N SER A 109 7.86 -16.22 7.98
CA SER A 109 6.59 -16.07 7.29
C SER A 109 5.54 -15.39 8.19
N LEU A 110 4.43 -14.92 7.62
CA LEU A 110 3.26 -14.50 8.39
C LEU A 110 2.79 -15.52 9.46
N PHE A 111 2.96 -16.84 9.21
CA PHE A 111 2.62 -17.86 10.20
C PHE A 111 3.60 -17.87 11.38
N ASP A 112 4.87 -17.62 11.12
CA ASP A 112 5.90 -17.51 12.15
C ASP A 112 5.63 -16.28 13.03
N TYR A 113 5.37 -15.13 12.41
CA TYR A 113 4.93 -13.93 13.14
C TYR A 113 3.66 -14.18 13.96
N SER A 114 2.67 -14.92 13.42
CA SER A 114 1.46 -15.29 14.16
C SER A 114 1.74 -16.15 15.40
N LYS A 115 2.77 -17.02 15.36
CA LYS A 115 3.23 -17.79 16.52
C LYS A 115 3.94 -16.90 17.54
N LEU A 116 4.82 -16.01 17.10
CA LEU A 116 5.50 -15.05 17.97
C LEU A 116 4.50 -14.15 18.70
N LEU A 117 3.49 -13.62 18.00
CA LEU A 117 2.41 -12.85 18.63
C LEU A 117 1.60 -13.66 19.64
N LYS A 118 1.44 -14.97 19.42
CA LYS A 118 0.79 -15.85 20.40
C LYS A 118 1.67 -16.04 21.64
N ALA A 119 2.97 -16.29 21.46
CA ALA A 119 3.92 -16.50 22.55
C ALA A 119 4.08 -15.25 23.44
N THR A 120 4.13 -14.07 22.82
CA THR A 120 4.20 -12.76 23.49
C THR A 120 2.86 -12.24 24.00
N LYS A 121 1.77 -13.01 23.84
CA LYS A 121 0.40 -12.66 24.26
C LYS A 121 -0.17 -11.41 23.57
N GLU A 122 0.33 -11.05 22.39
CA GLU A 122 -0.17 -9.96 21.53
C GLU A 122 -1.45 -10.37 20.76
N PHE A 123 -2.46 -10.84 21.49
CA PHE A 123 -3.67 -11.44 20.92
C PHE A 123 -4.53 -10.46 20.11
N LYS A 124 -4.46 -9.16 20.43
CA LYS A 124 -5.16 -8.14 19.63
C LYS A 124 -4.55 -8.08 18.24
N LEU A 125 -3.24 -7.88 18.14
CA LEU A 125 -2.53 -7.80 16.86
C LEU A 125 -2.64 -9.11 16.08
N LYS A 126 -2.53 -10.26 16.75
CA LYS A 126 -2.74 -11.58 16.13
C LYS A 126 -4.12 -11.71 15.49
N ARG A 127 -5.18 -11.24 16.16
CA ARG A 127 -6.54 -11.24 15.60
C ARG A 127 -6.66 -10.26 14.45
N THR A 128 -6.06 -9.07 14.57
CA THR A 128 -6.05 -8.08 13.49
C THR A 128 -5.47 -8.67 12.21
N ILE A 129 -4.34 -9.38 12.24
CA ILE A 129 -3.71 -9.91 11.01
C ILE A 129 -4.37 -11.19 10.46
N ALA A 130 -5.29 -11.83 11.18
CA ALA A 130 -5.87 -13.12 10.77
C ALA A 130 -6.47 -13.10 9.35
N PRO A 131 -7.22 -12.07 8.91
CA PRO A 131 -7.73 -12.02 7.55
C PRO A 131 -6.65 -11.99 6.46
N ILE A 132 -5.46 -11.44 6.77
CA ILE A 132 -4.32 -11.43 5.84
C ILE A 132 -3.68 -12.82 5.75
N ILE A 133 -3.66 -13.58 6.86
CA ILE A 133 -3.22 -14.97 6.88
C ILE A 133 -4.19 -15.86 6.08
N ASP A 134 -5.49 -15.69 6.28
CA ASP A 134 -6.52 -16.49 5.60
C ASP A 134 -6.50 -16.28 4.07
N MET A 135 -6.16 -15.06 3.64
CA MET A 135 -5.96 -14.69 2.24
C MET A 135 -4.82 -15.47 1.56
N ASN A 136 -3.89 -16.06 2.32
CA ASN A 136 -2.68 -16.69 1.76
C ASN A 136 -2.99 -17.84 0.80
N SER A 137 -4.11 -18.55 1.00
CA SER A 137 -4.59 -19.59 0.08
C SER A 137 -4.90 -19.03 -1.32
N SER A 138 -5.65 -17.93 -1.38
CA SER A 138 -5.97 -17.21 -2.63
C SER A 138 -4.73 -16.58 -3.26
N ARG A 139 -3.84 -15.99 -2.44
CA ARG A 139 -2.55 -15.48 -2.91
C ARG A 139 -1.73 -16.57 -3.59
N ASN A 140 -1.65 -17.78 -3.01
CA ASN A 140 -0.84 -18.86 -3.58
C ASN A 140 -1.38 -19.33 -4.93
N LYS A 141 -2.71 -19.42 -5.11
CA LYS A 141 -3.32 -19.73 -6.42
C LYS A 141 -3.00 -18.69 -7.49
N VAL A 142 -2.91 -17.42 -7.09
CA VAL A 142 -2.65 -16.33 -8.03
C VAL A 142 -1.17 -16.21 -8.36
N ALA A 143 -0.31 -16.28 -7.33
CA ALA A 143 1.14 -16.08 -7.46
C ALA A 143 1.87 -17.29 -8.06
N HIS A 144 1.40 -18.52 -7.81
CA HIS A 144 2.10 -19.73 -8.23
C HIS A 144 1.44 -20.48 -9.38
N SER A 145 0.11 -20.42 -9.54
CA SER A 145 -0.61 -21.14 -10.62
C SER A 145 -1.18 -20.24 -11.71
N LEU A 146 -0.94 -18.91 -11.67
CA LEU A 146 -1.46 -17.92 -12.63
C LEU A 146 -2.98 -18.07 -12.89
N SER A 147 -3.71 -18.59 -11.90
CA SER A 147 -5.12 -18.89 -12.06
C SER A 147 -5.93 -17.60 -12.11
N PRO A 148 -7.03 -17.56 -12.89
CA PRO A 148 -7.96 -16.44 -12.86
C PRO A 148 -8.46 -16.20 -11.44
N LEU A 149 -8.60 -14.92 -11.08
CA LEU A 149 -9.16 -14.51 -9.81
C LEU A 149 -10.67 -14.72 -9.81
N ASP A 150 -11.16 -15.54 -8.88
CA ASP A 150 -12.59 -15.66 -8.64
C ASP A 150 -13.12 -14.52 -7.76
N SER A 151 -14.44 -14.43 -7.66
CA SER A 151 -15.09 -13.38 -6.86
C SER A 151 -14.74 -13.43 -5.37
N ASP A 152 -14.39 -14.60 -4.85
CA ASP A 152 -14.08 -14.77 -3.43
C ASP A 152 -12.66 -14.30 -3.12
N ALA A 153 -11.70 -14.53 -4.01
CA ALA A 153 -10.38 -13.93 -3.95
C ALA A 153 -10.48 -12.39 -3.91
N VAL A 154 -11.31 -11.79 -4.77
CA VAL A 154 -11.51 -10.32 -4.76
C VAL A 154 -12.10 -9.83 -3.44
N LYS A 155 -13.08 -10.54 -2.86
CA LYS A 155 -13.64 -10.21 -1.54
C LYS A 155 -12.58 -10.30 -0.45
N GLN A 156 -11.78 -11.37 -0.44
CA GLN A 156 -10.70 -11.56 0.53
C GLN A 156 -9.64 -10.46 0.41
N LEU A 157 -9.28 -10.03 -0.80
CA LEU A 157 -8.39 -8.89 -1.01
C LEU A 157 -8.98 -7.62 -0.39
N GLY A 158 -10.28 -7.37 -0.59
CA GLY A 158 -10.98 -6.23 0.01
C GLY A 158 -10.89 -6.22 1.54
N ILE A 159 -11.06 -7.38 2.18
CA ILE A 159 -10.94 -7.54 3.64
C ILE A 159 -9.49 -7.34 4.09
N ALA A 160 -8.54 -7.96 3.39
CA ALA A 160 -7.11 -7.84 3.69
C ALA A 160 -6.61 -6.38 3.55
N MET A 161 -7.08 -5.64 2.55
CA MET A 161 -6.76 -4.21 2.40
C MET A 161 -7.30 -3.36 3.54
N LYS A 162 -8.55 -3.59 3.97
CA LYS A 162 -9.10 -2.89 5.14
C LYS A 162 -8.28 -3.20 6.39
N THR A 163 -7.86 -4.46 6.53
CA THR A 163 -7.02 -4.92 7.64
C THR A 163 -5.65 -4.27 7.63
N LEU A 164 -4.98 -4.25 6.48
CA LEU A 164 -3.68 -3.59 6.30
C LEU A 164 -3.76 -2.09 6.61
N LYS A 165 -4.84 -1.41 6.19
CA LYS A 165 -5.07 -0.01 6.53
C LYS A 165 -5.18 0.22 8.04
N ILE A 166 -5.93 -0.64 8.73
CA ILE A 166 -6.03 -0.59 10.20
C ILE A 166 -4.64 -0.78 10.83
N LEU A 167 -3.90 -1.79 10.38
CA LEU A 167 -2.57 -2.10 10.89
C LEU A 167 -1.60 -0.92 10.72
N VAL A 168 -1.47 -0.41 9.49
CA VAL A 168 -0.60 0.73 9.16
C VAL A 168 -0.99 1.98 9.95
N ARG A 169 -2.30 2.24 10.09
CA ARG A 169 -2.80 3.39 10.86
C ARG A 169 -2.48 3.28 12.35
N GLU A 170 -2.69 2.10 12.94
CA GLU A 170 -2.47 1.90 14.38
C GLU A 170 -0.99 1.90 14.76
N GLN A 171 -0.13 1.27 13.95
CA GLN A 171 1.30 1.14 14.28
C GLN A 171 2.12 2.41 14.04
N TYR A 172 1.73 3.22 13.06
CA TYR A 172 2.47 4.43 12.66
C TYR A 172 1.69 5.72 12.94
N HIS A 173 0.56 5.63 13.66
CA HIS A 173 -0.27 6.76 14.08
C HIS A 173 -0.70 7.72 12.96
N PHE A 174 -0.89 7.20 11.74
CA PHE A 174 -1.35 8.02 10.62
C PHE A 174 -2.80 8.49 10.83
N SER A 175 -3.08 9.69 10.33
CA SER A 175 -4.43 10.24 10.28
C SER A 175 -5.21 9.69 9.08
N GLN A 176 -6.53 9.82 9.09
CA GLN A 176 -7.35 9.39 7.96
C GLN A 176 -7.02 10.16 6.66
N SER A 177 -6.66 11.44 6.76
CA SER A 177 -6.27 12.26 5.60
C SER A 177 -4.95 11.82 4.99
N ASP A 178 -4.11 11.08 5.72
CA ASP A 178 -2.86 10.58 5.17
C ASP A 178 -3.05 9.61 4.01
N PHE A 179 -4.12 8.82 4.09
CA PHE A 179 -4.50 7.86 3.06
C PHE A 179 -5.13 8.50 1.82
N ASN A 180 -5.44 9.81 1.85
CA ASN A 180 -6.11 10.49 0.74
C ASN A 180 -5.15 11.07 -0.31
N PHE A 181 -3.84 10.80 -0.17
CA PHE A 181 -2.78 11.44 -0.96
C PHE A 181 -3.06 11.51 -2.47
N TYR A 182 -3.39 10.38 -3.11
CA TYR A 182 -3.63 10.36 -4.56
C TYR A 182 -4.93 11.05 -4.96
N GLN A 183 -5.97 11.01 -4.11
CA GLN A 183 -7.22 11.72 -4.39
C GLN A 183 -7.03 13.24 -4.28
N ASP A 184 -6.29 13.68 -3.26
CA ASP A 184 -5.97 15.10 -3.06
C ASP A 184 -5.03 15.62 -4.15
N LEU A 185 -4.06 14.81 -4.57
CA LEU A 185 -3.21 15.11 -5.72
C LEU A 185 -4.03 15.26 -7.00
N ASN A 186 -4.93 14.31 -7.29
CA ASN A 186 -5.78 14.38 -8.48
C ASN A 186 -6.65 15.66 -8.49
N LYS A 187 -7.25 16.02 -7.35
CA LYS A 187 -8.00 17.28 -7.21
C LYS A 187 -7.12 18.50 -7.48
N LYS A 188 -5.94 18.55 -6.86
CA LYS A 188 -4.96 19.64 -7.06
C LYS A 188 -4.54 19.78 -8.53
N LEU A 189 -4.25 18.67 -9.21
CA LEU A 189 -3.86 18.68 -10.62
C LEU A 189 -5.02 19.13 -11.52
N LEU A 190 -6.24 18.68 -11.24
CA LEU A 190 -7.43 19.11 -11.97
C LEU A 190 -7.69 20.61 -11.82
N THR A 191 -7.55 21.17 -10.61
CA THR A 191 -7.68 22.61 -10.37
C THR A 191 -6.63 23.42 -11.14
N LYS A 192 -5.41 22.89 -11.35
CA LYS A 192 -4.37 23.57 -12.13
C LYS A 192 -4.66 23.57 -13.65
N LEU A 193 -5.45 22.62 -14.12
CA LEU A 193 -5.79 22.44 -15.53
C LEU A 193 -7.08 23.17 -15.95
N ASN A 194 -7.92 23.55 -14.98
CA ASN A 194 -9.13 24.37 -15.20
C ASN A 194 -8.80 25.86 -15.04
#